data_AF-A0A5C1AND3-F1
#
_entry.id   AF-A0A5C1AND3-F1
#
_cell.length_a   1.000
_cell.length_b   1.000
_cell.length_c   1.000
_cell.angle_alpha   90.00
_cell.angle_beta   90.00
_cell.angle_gamma   90.00
#
_symmetry.space_group_name_H-M   'P 1'
#
loop_
_entity.id
_entity.type
_entity.pdbx_description
1 polymer ?
#
loop_
_entity_poly.entity_id
_entity_poly.type
_entity_poly.pdbx_seq_one_letter_code
_entity_poly.pdbx_strand_id
1 'polypeptide(L)'
;MDLDDPVCLCFRVSKRKLLAYLRTQHPKVASQLSQCGGAGTGCGWCVPYLKKLFEQQEVELSAEEYTRQRETYRETGERPAGMDSASGGRKPPDSLAADEGSGGLRPPLADD
;
A
#
# COMPACT_ATOMS: atom_id res chain seq x y z
N MET A 1 6.12 -22.11 14.29
CA MET A 1 7.33 -21.28 14.39
C MET A 1 7.22 -20.44 15.64
N ASP A 2 8.10 -20.74 16.58
CA ASP A 2 8.19 -20.10 17.87
C ASP A 2 8.92 -18.76 17.77
N LEU A 3 8.94 -18.01 18.86
CA LEU A 3 9.54 -16.67 18.89
C LEU A 3 11.06 -16.72 18.69
N ASP A 4 11.72 -17.77 19.14
CA ASP A 4 13.18 -17.92 19.03
C ASP A 4 13.66 -18.48 17.71
N ASP A 5 12.75 -19.01 16.89
CA ASP A 5 13.14 -19.64 15.63
C ASP A 5 13.76 -18.60 14.68
N PRO A 6 14.87 -18.94 14.00
CA PRO A 6 15.49 -18.07 13.01
C PRO A 6 14.62 -17.98 11.74
N VAL A 7 14.16 -16.78 11.43
CA VAL A 7 13.43 -16.45 10.19
C VAL A 7 14.39 -16.21 9.04
N CYS A 8 15.43 -15.40 9.26
CA CYS A 8 16.48 -15.19 8.28
C CYS A 8 17.69 -16.05 8.64
N LEU A 9 17.92 -17.13 7.88
CA LEU A 9 19.04 -18.05 8.14
C LEU A 9 20.41 -17.42 7.80
N CYS A 10 20.49 -16.50 6.83
CA CYS A 10 21.74 -15.81 6.46
C CYS A 10 22.29 -14.96 7.60
N PHE A 11 21.43 -14.18 8.25
CA PHE A 11 21.82 -13.21 9.29
C PHE A 11 21.36 -13.61 10.70
N ARG A 12 20.81 -14.83 10.85
CA ARG A 12 20.28 -15.40 12.09
C ARG A 12 19.34 -14.45 12.83
N VAL A 13 18.37 -13.88 12.11
CA VAL A 13 17.35 -13.00 12.68
C VAL A 13 16.14 -13.84 13.09
N SER A 14 15.79 -13.85 14.37
CA SER A 14 14.65 -14.59 14.91
C SER A 14 13.33 -13.83 14.78
N LYS A 15 12.22 -14.58 14.87
CA LYS A 15 10.86 -13.99 14.87
C LYS A 15 10.69 -12.96 15.99
N ARG A 16 11.21 -13.21 17.19
CA ARG A 16 11.17 -12.29 18.33
C ARG A 16 11.82 -10.95 17.99
N LYS A 17 13.00 -10.99 17.35
CA LYS A 17 13.74 -9.77 16.99
C LYS A 17 12.97 -8.92 15.97
N LEU A 18 12.35 -9.56 14.98
CA LEU A 18 11.49 -8.88 14.01
C LEU A 18 10.26 -8.25 14.66
N LEU A 19 9.57 -8.97 15.54
CA LEU A 19 8.40 -8.45 16.27
C LEU A 19 8.77 -7.30 17.22
N ALA A 20 9.94 -7.37 17.87
CA ALA A 20 10.45 -6.27 18.68
C ALA A 20 10.79 -5.04 17.82
N TYR A 21 11.40 -5.26 16.65
CA TYR A 21 11.70 -4.20 15.69
C TYR A 21 10.44 -3.51 15.16
N LEU A 22 9.43 -4.29 14.73
CA LEU A 22 8.13 -3.75 14.28
C LEU A 22 7.50 -2.83 15.34
N ARG A 23 7.49 -3.27 16.60
CA ARG A 23 6.91 -2.52 17.73
C ARG A 23 7.68 -1.27 18.14
N THR A 24 8.99 -1.23 17.95
CA THR A 24 9.84 -0.12 18.46
C THR A 24 10.21 0.89 17.38
N GLN A 25 10.37 0.42 16.14
CA GLN A 25 10.81 1.25 15.02
C GLN A 25 9.66 1.69 14.12
N HIS A 26 8.48 1.06 14.25
CA HIS A 26 7.29 1.34 13.44
C HIS A 26 7.61 1.55 11.94
N PRO A 27 8.28 0.58 11.29
CA PRO A 27 8.63 0.71 9.89
C PRO A 27 7.35 0.95 9.07
N LYS A 28 7.48 1.77 8.02
CA LYS A 28 6.38 2.17 7.14
C LYS A 28 6.18 1.24 5.97
N VAL A 29 7.21 0.48 5.59
CA VAL A 29 7.16 -0.48 4.48
C VAL A 29 7.93 -1.75 4.84
N ALA A 30 7.50 -2.90 4.29
CA ALA A 30 8.13 -4.19 4.57
C ALA A 30 9.63 -4.24 4.26
N SER A 31 10.11 -3.49 3.25
CA SER A 31 11.54 -3.45 2.89
C SER A 31 12.43 -2.88 4.00
N GLN A 32 11.89 -2.05 4.91
CA GLN A 32 12.63 -1.53 6.05
C GLN A 32 12.96 -2.61 7.10
N LEU A 33 12.37 -3.80 7.04
CA LEU A 33 12.80 -4.94 7.87
C LEU A 33 14.25 -5.36 7.60
N SER A 34 14.84 -4.95 6.46
CA SER A 34 16.28 -5.09 6.20
C SER A 34 17.16 -4.35 7.21
N GLN A 35 16.67 -3.28 7.83
CA GLN A 35 17.37 -2.55 8.88
C GLN A 35 17.40 -3.34 10.21
N CYS A 36 16.54 -4.37 10.36
CA CYS A 36 16.60 -5.32 11.46
C CYS A 36 17.68 -6.38 11.20
N GLY A 37 18.95 -6.00 11.35
CA GLY A 37 20.08 -6.92 11.25
C GLY A 37 20.27 -7.56 9.87
N GLY A 38 19.89 -6.86 8.80
CA GLY A 38 20.07 -7.34 7.42
C GLY A 38 18.97 -8.28 6.91
N ALA A 39 17.89 -8.50 7.65
CA ALA A 39 16.87 -9.49 7.25
C ALA A 39 16.36 -9.26 5.81
N GLY A 40 16.48 -10.27 4.95
CA GLY A 40 16.01 -10.21 3.57
C GLY A 40 16.99 -9.67 2.53
N THR A 41 18.20 -9.21 2.91
CA THR A 41 19.22 -8.71 1.95
C THR A 41 20.19 -9.80 1.46
N GLY A 42 20.11 -11.01 2.00
CA GLY A 42 20.95 -12.16 1.64
C GLY A 42 20.34 -12.94 0.47
N CYS A 43 20.07 -14.24 0.68
CA CYS A 43 19.47 -15.09 -0.36
C CYS A 43 17.99 -14.78 -0.69
N GLY A 44 17.33 -13.90 0.08
CA GLY A 44 15.95 -13.47 -0.17
C GLY A 44 14.85 -14.48 0.17
N TRP A 45 15.17 -15.73 0.56
CA TRP A 45 14.16 -16.76 0.78
C TRP A 45 13.14 -16.43 1.88
N CYS A 46 13.57 -15.65 2.89
CA CYS A 46 12.70 -15.18 3.97
C CYS A 46 11.81 -13.97 3.61
N VAL A 47 12.03 -13.30 2.46
CA VAL A 47 11.31 -12.05 2.10
C VAL A 47 9.79 -12.21 2.05
N PRO A 48 9.21 -13.29 1.48
CA PRO A 48 7.76 -13.48 1.49
C PRO A 48 7.19 -13.58 2.93
N TYR A 49 7.95 -14.20 3.84
CA TYR A 49 7.58 -14.27 5.25
C TYR A 49 7.63 -12.89 5.91
N LEU A 50 8.68 -12.10 5.64
CA LEU A 50 8.82 -10.74 6.17
C LEU A 50 7.67 -9.83 5.73
N LYS A 51 7.21 -9.94 4.48
CA LYS A 51 6.04 -9.20 3.97
C LYS A 51 4.77 -9.56 4.73
N LYS A 52 4.47 -10.85 4.88
CA LYS A 52 3.32 -11.32 5.66
C LYS A 52 3.38 -10.87 7.12
N LEU A 53 4.56 -10.93 7.73
CA LEU A 53 4.76 -10.48 9.11
C LEU A 53 4.52 -8.96 9.25
N PHE A 54 4.87 -8.18 8.24
CA PHE A 54 4.60 -6.74 8.19
C PHE A 54 3.11 -6.43 7.98
N GLU A 55 2.44 -7.16 7.08
CA GLU A 55 0.99 -7.01 6.81
C GLU A 55 0.11 -7.36 8.02
N GLN A 56 0.60 -8.18 8.95
CA GLN A 56 -0.08 -8.48 10.21
C GLN A 56 -0.04 -7.33 11.22
N GLN A 57 0.63 -6.20 10.90
CA GLN A 57 0.42 -4.96 11.66
C GLN A 57 -1.02 -4.50 11.39
N GLU A 58 -1.85 -4.46 12.44
CA GLU A 58 -3.22 -4.00 12.32
C GLU A 58 -3.24 -2.58 11.76
N VAL A 59 -4.03 -2.37 10.70
CA VAL A 59 -4.43 -1.04 10.29
C VAL A 59 -5.56 -0.63 11.22
N GLU A 60 -5.22 0.13 12.26
CA GLU A 60 -6.21 0.76 13.13
C GLU A 60 -6.93 1.88 12.36
N LEU A 61 -7.98 1.51 11.64
CA LEU A 61 -8.87 2.45 10.97
C LEU A 61 -10.31 1.98 11.15
N SER A 62 -11.13 2.77 11.85
CA SER A 62 -12.55 2.45 12.00
C SER A 62 -13.32 2.68 10.69
N ALA A 63 -14.45 1.99 10.55
CA ALA A 63 -15.34 2.16 9.39
C ALA A 63 -15.87 3.60 9.27
N GLU A 64 -16.14 4.25 10.42
CA GLU A 64 -16.60 5.65 10.49
C GLU A 64 -15.51 6.61 10.04
N GLU A 65 -14.27 6.43 10.50
CA GLU A 65 -13.13 7.25 10.10
C GLU A 65 -12.82 7.11 8.62
N TYR A 66 -12.86 5.89 8.09
CA TYR A 66 -12.70 5.64 6.66
C TYR A 66 -13.77 6.36 5.83
N THR A 67 -15.03 6.31 6.29
CA THR A 67 -16.16 6.97 5.62
C THR A 67 -15.98 8.48 5.59
N ARG A 68 -15.68 9.09 6.74
CA ARG A 68 -15.42 10.54 6.86
C ARG A 68 -14.27 10.99 5.95
N GLN A 69 -13.15 10.26 5.96
CA GLN A 69 -12.00 10.58 5.11
C GLN A 69 -12.33 10.49 3.61
N ARG A 70 -13.18 9.54 3.21
CA ARG A 70 -13.63 9.41 1.82
C ARG A 70 -14.52 10.57 1.40
N GLU A 71 -15.40 11.07 2.27
CA GLU A 71 -16.21 12.25 1.98
C GLU A 71 -15.35 13.48 1.76
N THR A 72 -14.38 13.73 2.66
CA THR A 72 -13.41 14.82 2.49
C THR A 72 -12.65 14.71 1.16
N TYR A 73 -12.20 13.51 0.77
CA TYR A 73 -11.53 13.31 -0.52
C TYR A 73 -12.45 13.60 -1.72
N ARG A 74 -13.75 13.28 -1.63
CA ARG A 74 -14.71 13.56 -2.71
C ARG A 74 -14.94 15.06 -2.90
N GLU A 75 -14.91 15.83 -1.81
CA GLU A 75 -15.15 17.28 -1.82
C GLU A 75 -13.91 18.07 -2.22
N THR A 76 -12.76 17.70 -1.65
CA THR A 76 -11.51 18.46 -1.76
C THR A 76 -10.54 17.91 -2.81
N GLY A 77 -10.67 16.62 -3.16
CA GLY A 77 -9.67 15.90 -3.96
C GLY A 77 -8.40 15.51 -3.20
N GLU A 78 -8.31 15.83 -1.90
CA GLU A 78 -7.11 15.63 -1.08
C GLU A 78 -7.22 14.38 -0.20
N ARG A 79 -6.15 13.56 -0.18
CA ARG A 79 -6.06 12.38 0.67
C ARG A 79 -5.45 12.72 2.04
N PRO A 80 -5.90 12.09 3.14
CA PRO A 80 -5.26 12.27 4.43
C PRO A 80 -3.82 11.77 4.41
N ALA A 81 -2.91 12.57 4.98
CA ALA A 81 -1.48 12.28 5.02
C ALA A 81 -1.22 10.95 5.75
N GLY A 82 -0.51 10.02 5.09
CA GLY A 82 -0.16 8.72 5.67
C GLY A 82 -0.95 7.52 5.12
N MET A 83 -1.95 7.73 4.26
CA MET A 83 -2.71 6.66 3.59
C MET A 83 -2.09 6.23 2.23
N ASP A 84 -1.07 6.94 1.76
CA ASP A 84 -0.50 6.86 0.41
C ASP A 84 0.80 6.03 0.30
N SER A 85 1.19 5.31 1.36
CA SER A 85 2.45 4.55 1.38
C SER A 85 2.50 3.31 0.47
N ALA A 86 1.51 3.09 -0.40
CA ALA A 86 1.59 2.12 -1.48
C ALA A 86 1.01 2.69 -2.80
N SER A 87 1.93 3.03 -3.72
CA SER A 87 1.75 3.16 -5.17
C SER A 87 0.83 4.28 -5.72
N GLY A 88 1.46 5.26 -6.37
CA GLY A 88 1.01 5.86 -7.65
C GLY A 88 -0.46 6.23 -7.76
N GLY A 89 -0.91 7.26 -7.05
CA GLY A 89 -2.21 7.88 -7.34
C GLY A 89 -2.16 8.61 -8.68
N ARG A 90 -2.91 8.15 -9.69
CA ARG A 90 -3.34 9.06 -10.76
C ARG A 90 -4.21 10.14 -10.13
N LYS A 91 -3.86 11.40 -10.41
CA LYS A 91 -4.69 12.58 -10.08
C LYS A 91 -6.13 12.30 -10.54
N PRO A 92 -7.17 12.68 -9.76
CA PRO A 92 -8.54 12.61 -10.26
C PRO A 92 -8.63 13.31 -11.63
N PRO A 93 -9.35 12.76 -12.62
CA PRO A 93 -9.60 13.49 -13.86
C PRO A 93 -10.29 14.79 -13.46
N ASP A 94 -9.69 15.91 -13.85
CA ASP A 94 -10.17 17.26 -13.57
C ASP A 94 -11.69 17.32 -13.82
N SER A 95 -12.41 17.61 -12.75
CA SER A 95 -13.84 17.85 -12.77
C SER A 95 -14.18 18.96 -13.77
N LEU A 96 -15.24 18.72 -14.55
CA LEU A 96 -16.00 19.62 -15.44
C LEU A 96 -15.62 19.59 -16.93
N ALA A 97 -16.35 18.76 -17.68
CA ALA A 97 -16.88 19.16 -18.99
C ALA A 97 -18.39 18.85 -18.98
N ALA A 98 -19.18 19.80 -18.51
CA ALA A 98 -20.56 19.93 -18.96
C ALA A 98 -20.47 20.57 -20.35
N ASP A 99 -20.72 19.81 -21.40
CA ASP A 99 -20.89 20.34 -22.75
C ASP A 99 -22.26 19.89 -23.26
N GLU A 100 -23.21 20.82 -23.24
CA GLU A 100 -24.44 20.73 -24.01
C GLU A 100 -24.08 20.90 -25.49
N GLY A 101 -24.42 19.94 -26.35
CA GLY A 101 -24.07 20.06 -27.77
C GLY A 101 -24.66 18.98 -28.68
N SER A 102 -25.84 19.27 -29.20
CA SER A 102 -26.54 18.53 -30.26
C SER A 102 -25.68 18.16 -31.49
N GLY A 103 -25.98 16.99 -32.06
CA GLY A 103 -26.09 16.83 -33.52
C GLY A 103 -24.98 16.03 -34.22
N GLY A 104 -25.37 14.97 -34.94
CA GLY A 104 -24.56 14.42 -36.01
C GLY A 104 -24.74 12.92 -36.26
N LEU A 105 -25.83 12.55 -36.94
CA LEU A 105 -26.01 11.24 -37.58
C LEU A 105 -24.78 10.91 -38.46
N ARG A 106 -24.12 9.76 -38.23
CA ARG A 106 -23.13 9.22 -39.18
C ARG A 106 -23.86 8.50 -40.32
N PRO A 107 -23.62 8.82 -41.60
CA PRO A 107 -24.09 7.98 -42.71
C PRO A 107 -23.27 6.68 -42.82
N PRO A 108 -23.82 5.61 -43.41
CA PRO A 108 -23.14 4.33 -43.57
C PRO A 108 -22.03 4.38 -44.63
N LEU A 109 -20.95 3.65 -44.36
CA LEU A 109 -19.84 3.35 -45.29
C LEU A 109 -20.37 2.69 -46.57
N ALA A 110 -19.83 3.08 -47.72
CA ALA A 110 -19.92 2.30 -48.95
C ALA A 110 -18.64 1.46 -49.10
N ASP A 111 -18.82 0.15 -49.29
CA ASP A 111 -17.82 -0.84 -49.71
C ASP A 111 -17.46 -0.64 -51.20
N ASP A 112 -16.17 -0.76 -51.54
CA ASP A 112 -15.67 -1.04 -52.90
C ASP A 112 -14.87 -2.35 -52.85
#